data_AF-A0A1J4NRU7-F1
#
_entry.id   AF-A0A1J4NRU7-F1
#
_cell.length_a   1.000
_cell.length_b   1.000
_cell.length_c   1.000
_cell.angle_alpha   90.00
_cell.angle_beta   90.00
_cell.angle_gamma   90.00
#
_symmetry.space_group_name_H-M   'P 1'
#
loop_
_entity.id
_entity.type
_entity.pdbx_description
1 polymer ?
#
loop_
_entity_poly.entity_id
_entity_poly.type
_entity_poly.pdbx_seq_one_letter_code
_entity_poly.pdbx_strand_id
1 'polypeptide(L)'
;MVADWVEQGLLDRPRPRPAAANGTEPRVFPPSQRDLFTRLLAARERPVPGRVGQRSLVRVVLYVWLIDDDVVPFAQARRALRTYARSAGRLTAVRSRETARAVVEELAHPSAGARQRRAAQVAVEECERTGRLDRERLTSVLTDLCSPWPAGPGAPKVERARSGPFGPASVQHYLARWQATRRTIGHLRQAETDEATLDRARMAYRRNWADYQASRAAWAAGDGALAGCFADLATVEGRATDAVNAFVDRLADELGLLTAGTPAADAIGSRRAYRQVS
;
A
#
# COMPACT_ATOMS: atom_id res chain seq x y z
N MET A 1 21.52 0.47 17.09
CA MET A 1 21.44 1.25 18.35
C MET A 1 20.10 1.99 18.41
N VAL A 2 19.64 2.48 19.58
CA VAL A 2 18.36 3.24 19.70
C VAL A 2 18.36 4.51 18.82
N ALA A 3 19.53 5.13 18.62
CA ALA A 3 19.71 6.23 17.68
C ALA A 3 19.19 5.90 16.27
N ASP A 4 19.52 4.71 15.74
CA ASP A 4 19.05 4.26 14.43
C ASP A 4 17.52 4.14 14.36
N TRP A 5 16.86 3.83 15.49
CA TRP A 5 15.40 3.74 15.56
C TRP A 5 14.77 5.13 15.46
N VAL A 6 15.36 6.13 16.11
CA VAL A 6 14.90 7.53 16.03
C VAL A 6 15.10 8.10 14.62
N GLU A 7 16.27 7.83 14.01
CA GLU A 7 16.59 8.27 12.65
C GLU A 7 15.66 7.67 11.60
N GLN A 8 15.34 6.38 11.74
CA GLN A 8 14.42 5.68 10.84
C GLN A 8 12.96 6.06 11.06
N GLY A 9 12.65 6.83 12.11
CA GLY A 9 11.29 7.20 12.50
C GLY A 9 10.53 6.10 13.24
N LEU A 10 11.22 5.06 13.72
CA LEU A 10 10.60 4.02 14.56
C LEU A 10 10.21 4.54 15.94
N LEU A 11 10.99 5.49 16.48
CA LEU A 11 10.71 6.20 17.72
C LEU A 11 10.86 7.72 17.52
N ASP A 12 10.21 8.50 18.37
CA ASP A 12 10.44 9.95 18.44
C ASP A 12 11.74 10.28 19.18
N ARG A 13 12.18 11.54 19.14
CA ARG A 13 13.34 11.99 19.91
C ARG A 13 13.03 11.97 21.41
N PRO A 14 13.97 11.52 22.27
CA PRO A 14 13.77 11.60 23.71
C PRO A 14 13.72 13.07 24.14
N ARG A 15 12.82 13.40 25.07
CA ARG A 15 12.57 14.76 25.53
C ARG A 15 13.40 15.06 26.78
N PRO A 16 13.86 16.31 26.97
CA PRO A 16 14.48 16.72 28.22
C PRO A 16 13.47 16.54 29.36
N ARG A 17 13.95 16.06 30.50
CA ARG A 17 13.16 16.02 31.73
C ARG A 17 13.11 17.44 32.31
N PRO A 18 11.97 17.92 32.81
CA PRO A 18 11.92 19.22 33.51
C PRO A 18 12.89 19.15 34.68
N ALA A 19 13.91 20.02 34.65
CA ALA A 19 15.04 19.95 35.57
C ALA A 19 14.59 20.28 37.00
N ALA A 20 15.02 19.47 37.97
CA ALA A 20 15.21 19.97 39.32
C ALA A 20 16.39 20.97 39.31
N ALA A 21 16.37 21.94 40.22
CA ALA A 21 17.05 23.23 40.16
C ALA A 21 18.55 23.29 39.76
N ASN A 22 19.31 22.20 39.71
CA ASN A 22 20.72 22.19 39.33
C ASN A 22 21.13 20.88 38.62
N GLY A 23 21.00 20.81 37.29
CA GLY A 23 21.60 19.73 36.49
C GLY A 23 20.94 19.47 35.13
N THR A 24 21.74 19.04 34.14
CA THR A 24 21.24 18.53 32.85
C THR A 24 20.77 17.09 33.04
N GLU A 25 19.49 16.88 33.33
CA GLU A 25 18.93 15.55 33.51
C GLU A 25 18.91 14.72 32.21
N PRO A 26 18.99 13.37 32.30
CA PRO A 26 18.94 12.49 31.14
C PRO A 26 17.61 12.65 30.38
N ARG A 27 17.69 12.64 29.06
CA ARG A 27 16.51 12.68 28.19
C ARG A 27 15.74 11.36 28.27
N VAL A 28 14.42 11.43 28.37
CA VAL A 28 13.56 10.25 28.55
C VAL A 28 12.51 10.19 27.44
N PHE A 29 12.17 8.97 27.01
CA PHE A 29 11.06 8.74 26.08
C PHE A 29 9.72 8.87 26.82
N PRO A 30 8.73 9.57 26.24
CA PRO A 30 7.40 9.65 26.84
C PRO A 30 6.73 8.25 26.93
N PRO A 31 5.73 8.07 27.81
CA PRO A 31 5.04 6.78 27.97
C PRO A 31 4.54 6.16 26.66
N SER A 32 3.94 6.95 25.77
CA SER A 32 3.44 6.48 24.47
C SER A 32 4.54 5.88 23.58
N GLN A 33 5.75 6.42 23.64
CA GLN A 33 6.90 5.91 22.87
C GLN A 33 7.50 4.65 23.47
N ARG A 34 7.40 4.48 24.80
CA ARG A 34 7.77 3.22 25.47
C ARG A 34 6.78 2.10 25.11
N ASP A 35 5.48 2.41 25.07
CA ASP A 35 4.46 1.46 24.61
C ASP A 35 4.66 1.09 23.12
N LEU A 36 4.88 2.09 22.27
CA LEU A 36 5.22 1.87 20.86
C LEU A 36 6.44 0.96 20.71
N PHE A 37 7.50 1.18 21.49
CA PHE A 37 8.69 0.34 21.47
C PHE A 37 8.36 -1.13 21.80
N THR A 38 7.56 -1.38 22.84
CA THR A 38 7.10 -2.73 23.19
C THR A 38 6.30 -3.38 22.05
N ARG A 39 5.39 -2.64 21.41
CA ARG A 39 4.63 -3.13 20.24
C ARG A 39 5.55 -3.51 19.07
N LEU A 40 6.61 -2.73 18.83
CA LEU A 40 7.58 -3.00 17.77
C LEU A 40 8.46 -4.21 18.08
N LEU A 41 8.84 -4.42 19.35
CA LEU A 41 9.55 -5.63 19.78
C LEU A 41 8.68 -6.88 19.61
N ALA A 42 7.42 -6.82 20.05
CA ALA A 42 6.46 -7.91 19.89
C ALA A 42 6.21 -8.25 18.40
N ALA A 43 6.20 -7.25 17.51
CA ALA A 43 6.12 -7.48 16.07
C ALA A 43 7.39 -8.17 15.53
N ARG A 44 8.57 -7.79 16.04
CA ARG A 44 9.86 -8.32 15.62
C ARG A 44 10.12 -9.77 16.07
N GLU A 45 9.59 -10.16 17.22
CA GLU A 45 9.81 -11.47 17.86
C GLU A 45 8.89 -12.59 17.34
N ARG A 46 7.99 -12.29 16.39
CA ARG A 46 7.05 -13.30 15.89
C ARG A 46 7.75 -14.48 15.20
N PRO A 47 7.23 -15.71 15.37
CA PRO A 47 7.78 -16.94 14.81
C PRO A 47 7.38 -17.09 13.33
N VAL A 48 7.85 -16.18 12.49
CA VAL A 48 7.95 -16.41 11.04
C VAL A 48 9.40 -16.83 10.81
N PRO A 49 9.72 -17.79 9.92
CA PRO A 49 11.11 -18.15 9.64
C PRO A 49 11.86 -16.92 9.10
N GLY A 50 12.61 -16.26 9.96
CA GLY A 50 13.37 -15.05 9.66
C GLY A 50 13.05 -13.90 10.60
N ARG A 51 14.09 -13.33 11.22
CA ARG A 51 13.99 -12.11 12.02
C ARG A 51 13.48 -10.97 11.12
N VAL A 52 12.34 -10.39 11.45
CA VAL A 52 11.80 -9.25 10.71
C VAL A 52 12.80 -8.10 10.79
N GLY A 53 13.31 -7.68 9.64
CA GLY A 53 14.29 -6.61 9.55
C GLY A 53 13.73 -5.29 10.09
N GLN A 54 14.57 -4.48 10.73
CA GLN A 54 14.18 -3.21 11.34
C GLN A 54 13.45 -2.26 10.36
N ARG A 55 13.77 -2.33 9.06
CA ARG A 55 13.10 -1.54 8.00
C ARG A 55 11.64 -1.96 7.75
N SER A 56 11.28 -3.22 8.00
CA SER A 56 9.91 -3.70 7.84
C SER A 56 8.99 -3.15 8.95
N LEU A 57 9.54 -2.88 10.13
CA LEU A 57 8.81 -2.31 11.27
C LEU A 57 8.32 -0.87 11.02
N VAL A 58 8.89 -0.16 10.04
CA VAL A 58 8.47 1.19 9.67
C VAL A 58 7.00 1.22 9.26
N ARG A 59 6.51 0.17 8.58
CA ARG A 59 5.09 0.08 8.22
C ARG A 59 4.19 -0.01 9.44
N VAL A 60 4.62 -0.67 10.51
CA VAL A 60 3.87 -0.75 11.77
C VAL A 60 3.75 0.62 12.40
N VAL A 61 4.82 1.42 12.42
CA VAL A 61 4.76 2.80 12.92
C VAL A 61 3.83 3.67 12.08
N LEU A 62 3.91 3.56 10.76
CA LEU A 62 2.99 4.28 9.86
C LEU A 62 1.54 3.83 10.06
N TYR A 63 1.30 2.54 10.27
CA TYR A 63 -0.04 2.03 10.58
C TYR A 63 -0.59 2.64 11.88
N VAL A 64 0.22 2.66 12.96
CA VAL A 64 -0.18 3.30 14.22
C VAL A 64 -0.47 4.78 13.99
N TRP A 65 0.38 5.50 13.27
CA TRP A 65 0.12 6.89 12.88
C TRP A 65 -1.18 7.04 12.09
N LEU A 66 -1.51 6.14 11.18
CA LEU A 66 -2.75 6.24 10.40
C LEU A 66 -4.01 6.06 11.27
N ILE A 67 -3.94 5.35 12.40
CA ILE A 67 -5.11 5.03 13.23
C ILE A 67 -5.16 5.77 14.58
N ASP A 68 -4.06 6.35 15.04
CA ASP A 68 -3.91 6.95 16.36
C ASP A 68 -3.09 8.25 16.27
N ASP A 69 -3.63 9.35 16.81
CA ASP A 69 -3.01 10.68 16.78
C ASP A 69 -1.98 10.93 17.90
N ASP A 70 -2.10 10.20 19.00
CA ASP A 70 -1.39 10.51 20.23
C ASP A 70 -0.08 9.73 20.37
N VAL A 71 0.05 8.64 19.61
CA VAL A 71 1.21 7.75 19.72
C VAL A 71 2.37 8.18 18.83
N VAL A 72 2.12 8.57 17.58
CA VAL A 72 3.16 8.88 16.60
C VAL A 72 3.06 10.36 16.16
N PRO A 73 3.94 11.24 16.65
CA PRO A 73 3.96 12.64 16.23
C PRO A 73 4.25 12.78 14.72
N PHE A 74 3.74 13.83 14.10
CA PHE A 74 3.90 14.07 12.67
C PHE A 74 5.38 14.07 12.22
N ALA A 75 6.26 14.71 13.00
CA ALA A 75 7.69 14.72 12.71
C ALA A 75 8.33 13.32 12.70
N GLN A 76 7.85 12.40 13.55
CA GLN A 76 8.25 11.00 13.54
C GLN A 76 7.70 10.27 12.31
N ALA A 77 6.40 10.45 12.02
CA ALA A 77 5.76 9.86 10.84
C ALA A 77 6.45 10.28 9.53
N ARG A 78 6.87 11.55 9.41
CA ARG A 78 7.61 12.04 8.24
C ARG A 78 8.97 11.36 8.08
N ARG A 79 9.68 11.06 9.17
CA ARG A 79 10.92 10.25 9.12
C ARG A 79 10.61 8.81 8.70
N ALA A 80 9.57 8.21 9.25
CA ALA A 80 9.11 6.87 8.90
C ALA A 80 8.73 6.77 7.41
N LEU A 81 7.97 7.74 6.86
CA LEU A 81 7.59 7.80 5.44
C LEU A 81 8.82 7.86 4.52
N ARG A 82 9.83 8.66 4.87
CA ARG A 82 11.09 8.71 4.11
C ARG A 82 11.83 7.38 4.15
N THR A 83 11.89 6.73 5.31
CA THR A 83 12.52 5.41 5.45
C THR A 83 11.77 4.35 4.64
N TYR A 84 10.43 4.36 4.70
CA TYR A 84 9.57 3.53 3.87
C TYR A 84 9.87 3.76 2.39
N ALA A 85 9.83 5.00 1.90
CA ALA A 85 10.03 5.33 0.50
C ALA A 85 11.42 4.95 -0.03
N ARG A 86 12.47 5.08 0.81
CA ARG A 86 13.83 4.62 0.47
C ARG A 86 13.92 3.09 0.32
N SER A 87 13.09 2.34 1.04
CA SER A 87 13.03 0.89 0.98
C SER A 87 12.08 0.37 -0.11
N ALA A 88 10.95 1.03 -0.32
CA ALA A 88 9.91 0.63 -1.28
C ALA A 88 10.43 0.66 -2.73
N GLY A 89 11.35 1.59 -3.05
CA GLY A 89 11.96 1.66 -4.38
C GLY A 89 13.18 0.76 -4.61
N ARG A 90 13.56 -0.11 -3.65
CA ARG A 90 14.70 -1.04 -3.77
C ARG A 90 14.23 -2.47 -3.53
N LEU A 91 13.59 -3.06 -4.54
CA LEU A 91 13.30 -4.49 -4.50
C LEU A 91 14.55 -5.29 -4.90
N THR A 92 14.83 -6.35 -4.14
CA THR A 92 15.82 -7.36 -4.56
C THR A 92 15.25 -8.14 -5.73
N ALA A 93 16.11 -8.79 -6.53
CA ALA A 93 15.65 -9.63 -7.65
C ALA A 93 14.59 -10.67 -7.21
N VAL A 94 14.79 -11.27 -6.03
CA VAL A 94 13.82 -12.19 -5.42
C VAL A 94 12.47 -11.52 -5.17
N ARG A 95 12.46 -10.34 -4.53
CA ARG A 95 11.20 -9.62 -4.24
C ARG A 95 10.52 -9.08 -5.48
N SER A 96 11.28 -8.62 -6.48
CA SER A 96 10.74 -8.20 -7.78
C SER A 96 10.03 -9.37 -8.47
N ARG A 97 10.61 -10.57 -8.42
CA ARG A 97 10.03 -11.78 -8.98
C ARG A 97 8.78 -12.25 -8.23
N GLU A 98 8.79 -12.19 -6.90
CA GLU A 98 7.62 -12.51 -6.06
C GLU A 98 6.47 -11.53 -6.32
N THR A 99 6.77 -10.22 -6.34
CA THR A 99 5.78 -9.18 -6.65
C THR A 99 5.21 -9.38 -8.05
N ALA A 100 6.07 -9.64 -9.05
CA ALA A 100 5.62 -9.89 -10.41
C ALA A 100 4.74 -11.13 -10.53
N ARG A 101 5.06 -12.18 -9.77
CA ARG A 101 4.25 -13.38 -9.70
C ARG A 101 2.87 -13.09 -9.10
N ALA A 102 2.80 -12.37 -7.98
CA ALA A 102 1.54 -12.02 -7.33
C ALA A 102 0.64 -11.19 -8.26
N VAL A 103 1.20 -10.19 -8.94
CA VAL A 103 0.48 -9.38 -9.95
C VAL A 103 -0.07 -10.24 -11.09
N VAL A 104 0.74 -11.17 -11.62
CA VAL A 104 0.27 -12.08 -12.68
C VAL A 104 -0.80 -13.02 -12.17
N GLU A 105 -0.69 -13.55 -10.95
CA GLU A 105 -1.72 -14.41 -10.36
C GLU A 105 -3.03 -13.66 -10.11
N GLU A 106 -2.97 -12.39 -9.72
CA GLU A 106 -4.14 -11.52 -9.52
C GLU A 106 -4.85 -11.18 -10.82
N LEU A 107 -4.09 -10.83 -11.87
CA LEU A 107 -4.62 -10.33 -13.14
C LEU A 107 -4.95 -11.44 -14.14
N ALA A 108 -4.36 -12.62 -14.01
CA ALA A 108 -4.51 -13.67 -15.01
C ALA A 108 -5.91 -14.24 -15.10
N HIS A 109 -6.44 -14.25 -16.32
CA HIS A 109 -7.62 -15.01 -16.64
C HIS A 109 -7.36 -16.52 -16.42
N PRO A 110 -8.33 -17.31 -15.91
CA PRO A 110 -8.16 -18.76 -15.72
C PRO A 110 -7.66 -19.51 -16.96
N SER A 111 -8.10 -19.11 -18.16
CA SER A 111 -7.68 -19.71 -19.43
C SER A 111 -6.34 -19.19 -19.97
N ALA A 112 -5.67 -18.25 -19.30
CA ALA A 112 -4.38 -17.73 -19.75
C ALA A 112 -3.30 -18.82 -19.67
N GLY A 113 -2.66 -19.08 -20.81
CA GLY A 113 -1.65 -20.12 -20.95
C GLY A 113 -0.31 -19.76 -20.30
N ALA A 114 0.55 -20.76 -20.11
CA ALA A 114 1.86 -20.59 -19.47
C ALA A 114 2.74 -19.54 -20.18
N ARG A 115 2.67 -19.44 -21.51
CA ARG A 115 3.43 -18.45 -22.30
C ARG A 115 2.98 -17.02 -22.00
N GLN A 116 1.67 -16.76 -21.90
CA GLN A 116 1.11 -15.44 -21.59
C GLN A 116 1.48 -15.02 -20.17
N ARG A 117 1.31 -15.93 -19.20
CA ARG A 117 1.72 -15.71 -17.81
C ARG A 117 3.20 -15.39 -17.68
N ARG A 118 4.07 -16.12 -18.41
CA ARG A 118 5.51 -15.89 -18.39
C ARG A 118 5.89 -14.55 -19.03
N ALA A 119 5.28 -14.19 -20.15
CA ALA A 119 5.53 -12.92 -20.82
C ALA A 119 5.17 -11.73 -19.93
N ALA A 120 3.99 -11.78 -19.27
CA ALA A 120 3.58 -10.76 -18.31
C ALA A 120 4.51 -10.71 -17.10
N GLN A 121 4.90 -11.86 -16.52
CA GLN A 121 5.80 -11.90 -15.37
C GLN A 121 7.14 -11.24 -15.68
N VAL A 122 7.74 -11.52 -16.84
CA VAL A 122 9.03 -10.92 -17.24
C VAL A 122 8.91 -9.41 -17.40
N ALA A 123 7.85 -8.92 -18.04
CA ALA A 123 7.65 -7.47 -18.22
C ALA A 123 7.43 -6.75 -16.88
N VAL A 124 6.63 -7.35 -15.98
CA VAL A 124 6.37 -6.80 -14.64
C VAL A 124 7.63 -6.82 -13.78
N GLU A 125 8.39 -7.92 -13.80
CA GLU A 125 9.65 -8.06 -13.06
C GLU A 125 10.70 -7.05 -13.55
N GLU A 126 10.80 -6.83 -14.86
CA GLU A 126 11.70 -5.83 -15.44
C GLU A 126 11.32 -4.40 -15.03
N CYS A 127 10.03 -4.08 -15.04
CA CYS A 127 9.50 -2.79 -14.54
C CYS A 127 9.83 -2.60 -13.05
N GLU A 128 9.61 -3.62 -12.23
CA GLU A 128 9.92 -3.60 -10.79
C GLU A 128 11.43 -3.39 -10.54
N ARG A 129 12.28 -4.09 -11.30
CA ARG A 129 13.74 -4.03 -11.15
C ARG A 129 14.34 -2.71 -11.65
N THR A 130 13.95 -2.23 -12.83
CA THR A 130 14.57 -1.07 -13.49
C THR A 130 13.90 0.24 -13.10
N GLY A 131 12.65 0.15 -12.68
CA GLY A 131 11.80 1.27 -12.43
C GLY A 131 11.25 2.01 -13.65
N ARG A 132 11.48 1.49 -14.84
CA ARG A 132 11.02 2.06 -16.10
C ARG A 132 9.71 1.36 -16.51
N LEU A 133 8.66 2.16 -16.68
CA LEU A 133 7.36 1.68 -17.12
C LEU A 133 7.30 1.76 -18.66
N ASP A 134 7.55 0.65 -19.33
CA ASP A 134 7.30 0.49 -20.75
C ASP A 134 5.80 0.26 -20.96
N ARG A 135 5.07 1.37 -21.14
CA ARG A 135 3.61 1.38 -21.12
C ARG A 135 3.01 0.55 -22.25
N GLU A 136 3.60 0.59 -23.43
CA GLU A 136 3.12 -0.14 -24.60
C GLU A 136 3.28 -1.64 -24.39
N ARG A 137 4.49 -2.08 -24.01
CA ARG A 137 4.77 -3.49 -23.75
C ARG A 137 3.91 -4.03 -22.61
N LEU A 138 3.81 -3.31 -21.50
CA LEU A 138 2.99 -3.71 -20.34
C LEU A 138 1.51 -3.76 -20.70
N THR A 139 0.99 -2.77 -21.45
CA THR A 139 -0.39 -2.80 -21.92
C THR A 139 -0.66 -4.05 -22.75
N SER A 140 0.21 -4.35 -23.72
CA SER A 140 0.04 -5.52 -24.58
C SER A 140 0.00 -6.82 -23.78
N VAL A 141 1.03 -7.08 -22.98
CA VAL A 141 1.15 -8.37 -22.27
C VAL A 141 0.10 -8.54 -21.17
N LEU A 142 -0.29 -7.47 -20.47
CA LEU A 142 -1.33 -7.55 -19.44
C LEU A 142 -2.72 -7.68 -20.07
N THR A 143 -2.96 -7.08 -21.23
CA THR A 143 -4.23 -7.27 -21.95
C THR A 143 -4.34 -8.69 -22.49
N ASP A 144 -3.25 -9.27 -23.02
CA ASP A 144 -3.21 -10.69 -23.42
C ASP A 144 -3.38 -11.64 -22.23
N LEU A 145 -2.90 -11.23 -21.05
CA LEU A 145 -3.06 -11.99 -19.81
C LEU A 145 -4.50 -11.98 -19.29
N CYS A 146 -5.18 -10.83 -19.39
CA CYS A 146 -6.57 -10.64 -18.95
C CYS A 146 -7.59 -11.16 -19.96
N SER A 147 -7.24 -11.14 -21.25
CA SER A 147 -8.05 -11.60 -22.38
C SER A 147 -7.22 -12.50 -23.29
N PRO A 148 -7.06 -13.79 -22.92
CA PRO A 148 -6.17 -14.70 -23.62
C PRO A 148 -6.73 -15.25 -24.93
N TRP A 149 -7.97 -14.91 -25.27
CA TRP A 149 -8.66 -15.35 -26.48
C TRP A 149 -8.16 -14.54 -27.69
N PRO A 150 -8.00 -15.17 -28.87
CA PRO A 150 -7.68 -14.43 -30.09
C PRO A 150 -8.79 -13.41 -30.38
N ALA A 151 -8.40 -12.17 -30.66
CA ALA A 151 -9.32 -11.17 -31.19
C ALA A 151 -9.76 -11.63 -32.58
N GLY A 152 -10.92 -12.29 -32.68
CA GLY A 152 -11.57 -12.52 -33.96
C GLY A 152 -11.92 -11.18 -34.62
N PRO A 153 -12.10 -11.12 -35.94
CA PRO A 153 -12.57 -9.92 -36.61
C PRO A 153 -13.89 -9.45 -35.96
N GLY A 154 -13.90 -8.25 -35.38
CA GLY A 154 -15.07 -7.67 -34.71
C GLY A 154 -15.30 -8.08 -33.24
N ALA A 155 -14.47 -8.93 -32.64
CA ALA A 155 -14.58 -9.25 -31.21
C ALA A 155 -13.79 -8.24 -30.35
N PRO A 156 -14.45 -7.47 -29.45
CA PRO A 156 -13.74 -6.52 -28.60
C PRO A 156 -12.81 -7.28 -27.63
N LYS A 157 -11.53 -6.90 -27.62
CA LYS A 157 -10.57 -7.40 -26.63
C LYS A 157 -11.02 -6.88 -25.26
N VAL A 158 -11.40 -7.78 -24.35
CA VAL A 158 -11.94 -7.38 -23.05
C VAL A 158 -10.80 -6.91 -22.15
N GLU A 159 -10.64 -5.59 -22.02
CA GLU A 159 -9.64 -4.99 -21.11
C GLU A 159 -10.10 -5.04 -19.64
N ARG A 160 -10.44 -6.21 -19.11
CA ARG A 160 -10.87 -6.36 -17.69
C ARG A 160 -9.77 -7.01 -16.87
N ALA A 161 -9.12 -6.23 -16.01
CA ALA A 161 -8.43 -6.78 -14.84
C ALA A 161 -9.49 -7.17 -13.79
N ARG A 162 -9.24 -8.25 -13.04
CA ARG A 162 -10.14 -8.73 -11.99
C ARG A 162 -10.46 -7.61 -11.00
N SER A 163 -11.72 -7.55 -10.54
CA SER A 163 -12.22 -6.48 -9.67
C SER A 163 -11.45 -6.41 -8.35
N GLY A 164 -10.92 -5.22 -8.03
CA GLY A 164 -10.51 -4.87 -6.67
C GLY A 164 -11.73 -4.48 -5.82
N PRO A 165 -11.54 -4.10 -4.53
CA PRO A 165 -12.63 -3.67 -3.65
C PRO A 165 -13.40 -2.43 -4.14
N PHE A 166 -12.94 -1.79 -5.22
CA PHE A 166 -13.53 -0.60 -5.83
C PHE A 166 -14.14 -0.83 -7.23
N GLY A 167 -14.24 -2.09 -7.69
CA GLY A 167 -14.88 -2.44 -8.97
C GLY A 167 -13.93 -2.95 -10.07
N PRO A 168 -14.45 -3.23 -11.28
CA PRO A 168 -13.65 -3.72 -12.41
C PRO A 168 -12.66 -2.64 -12.87
N ALA A 169 -11.36 -2.95 -12.81
CA ALA A 169 -10.31 -2.07 -13.29
C ALA A 169 -9.89 -2.46 -14.72
N SER A 170 -9.58 -1.47 -15.57
CA SER A 170 -8.91 -1.75 -16.85
C SER A 170 -7.41 -1.95 -16.65
N VAL A 171 -6.73 -2.58 -17.62
CA VAL A 171 -5.26 -2.64 -17.65
C VAL A 171 -4.66 -1.23 -17.60
N GLN A 172 -5.30 -0.26 -18.27
CA GLN A 172 -4.89 1.15 -18.21
C GLN A 172 -5.02 1.75 -16.81
N HIS A 173 -6.11 1.44 -16.09
CA HIS A 173 -6.29 1.88 -14.71
C HIS A 173 -5.20 1.28 -13.80
N TYR A 174 -4.91 -0.01 -13.95
CA TYR A 174 -3.84 -0.67 -13.20
C TYR A 174 -2.46 -0.02 -13.46
N LEU A 175 -2.11 0.24 -14.72
CA LEU A 175 -0.85 0.90 -15.07
C LEU A 175 -0.79 2.35 -14.58
N ALA A 176 -1.90 3.09 -14.64
CA ALA A 176 -1.99 4.45 -14.11
C ALA A 176 -1.77 4.46 -12.59
N ARG A 177 -2.40 3.54 -11.86
CA ARG A 177 -2.20 3.38 -10.41
C ARG A 177 -0.76 3.02 -10.09
N TRP A 178 -0.17 2.05 -10.77
CA TRP A 178 1.22 1.68 -10.56
C TRP A 178 2.18 2.85 -10.80
N GLN A 179 1.98 3.62 -11.87
CA GLN A 179 2.76 4.82 -12.14
C GLN A 179 2.59 5.87 -11.04
N ALA A 180 1.36 6.08 -10.57
CA ALA A 180 1.04 7.03 -9.51
C ALA A 180 1.68 6.63 -8.17
N THR A 181 1.62 5.35 -7.79
CA THR A 181 2.30 4.80 -6.61
C THR A 181 3.81 5.09 -6.66
N ARG A 182 4.45 4.85 -7.82
CA ARG A 182 5.89 5.09 -7.98
C ARG A 182 6.26 6.57 -7.87
N ARG A 183 5.48 7.45 -8.49
CA ARG A 183 5.67 8.90 -8.40
C ARG A 183 5.49 9.39 -6.96
N THR A 184 4.48 8.87 -6.26
CA THR A 184 4.23 9.16 -4.84
C THR A 184 5.40 8.74 -3.96
N ILE A 185 5.93 7.52 -4.17
CA ILE A 185 7.16 7.06 -3.49
C ILE A 185 8.35 7.98 -3.81
N GLY A 186 8.44 8.49 -5.04
CA GLY A 186 9.42 9.51 -5.46
C GLY A 186 9.33 10.78 -4.62
N HIS A 187 8.16 11.42 -4.59
CA HIS A 187 7.91 12.63 -3.80
C HIS A 187 8.18 12.43 -2.31
N LEU A 188 7.74 11.31 -1.72
CA LEU A 188 8.03 10.96 -0.33
C LEU A 188 9.53 10.82 -0.06
N ARG A 189 10.28 10.23 -1.01
CA ARG A 189 11.72 10.02 -0.90
C ARG A 189 12.50 11.34 -0.98
N GLN A 190 12.07 12.25 -1.85
CA GLN A 190 12.66 13.59 -2.03
C GLN A 190 12.15 14.61 -0.99
N ALA A 191 11.19 14.22 -0.15
CA ALA A 191 10.55 15.07 0.86
C ALA A 191 9.86 16.32 0.28
N GLU A 192 9.37 16.20 -0.96
CA GLU A 192 8.65 17.24 -1.71
C GLU A 192 7.20 17.39 -1.27
N THR A 193 6.63 16.39 -0.59
CA THR A 193 5.29 16.48 -0.02
C THR A 193 5.31 17.32 1.26
N ASP A 194 4.47 18.35 1.28
CA ASP A 194 4.28 19.20 2.46
C ASP A 194 3.42 18.53 3.54
N GLU A 195 3.38 19.14 4.73
CA GLU A 195 2.66 18.61 5.88
C GLU A 195 1.15 18.63 5.68
N ALA A 196 0.62 19.70 5.08
CA ALA A 196 -0.81 19.85 4.82
C ALA A 196 -1.35 18.76 3.87
N THR A 197 -0.59 18.38 2.84
CA THR A 197 -0.98 17.33 1.90
C THR A 197 -0.97 15.95 2.55
N LEU A 198 0.05 15.67 3.39
CA LEU A 198 0.11 14.42 4.15
C LEU A 198 -1.06 14.31 5.14
N ASP A 199 -1.42 15.42 5.79
CA ASP A 199 -2.54 15.44 6.73
C ASP A 199 -3.89 15.25 6.02
N ARG A 200 -4.14 15.93 4.89
CA ARG A 200 -5.33 15.69 4.06
C ARG A 200 -5.44 14.24 3.61
N ALA A 201 -4.35 13.65 3.12
CA ALA A 201 -4.31 12.24 2.73
C ALA A 201 -4.63 11.31 3.90
N ARG A 202 -4.08 11.59 5.09
CA ARG A 202 -4.33 10.82 6.32
C ARG A 202 -5.79 10.92 6.76
N MET A 203 -6.37 12.12 6.77
CA MET A 203 -7.78 12.32 7.10
C MET A 203 -8.71 11.58 6.13
N ALA A 204 -8.42 11.63 4.83
CA ALA A 204 -9.19 10.91 3.83
C ALA A 204 -9.06 9.40 3.96
N TYR A 205 -7.85 8.89 4.20
CA TYR A 205 -7.62 7.48 4.54
C TYR A 205 -8.49 7.06 5.74
N ARG A 206 -8.50 7.85 6.82
CA ARG A 206 -9.25 7.51 8.03
C ARG A 206 -10.75 7.42 7.83
N ARG A 207 -11.34 8.38 7.09
CA ARG A 207 -12.77 8.33 6.75
C ARG A 207 -13.10 7.03 6.02
N ASN A 208 -12.34 6.73 4.98
CA ASN A 208 -12.53 5.50 4.19
C ASN A 208 -12.25 4.23 5.02
N TRP A 209 -11.29 4.27 5.94
CA TRP A 209 -10.95 3.14 6.80
C TRP A 209 -12.03 2.85 7.84
N ALA A 210 -12.65 3.88 8.41
CA ALA A 210 -13.78 3.71 9.32
C ALA A 210 -14.98 3.07 8.59
N ASP A 211 -15.30 3.57 7.39
CA ASP A 211 -16.36 3.02 6.55
C ASP A 211 -16.05 1.57 6.11
N TYR A 212 -14.79 1.30 5.77
CA TYR A 212 -14.29 -0.04 5.46
C TYR A 212 -14.46 -0.98 6.64
N GLN A 213 -14.00 -0.61 7.85
CA GLN A 213 -14.11 -1.47 9.03
C GLN A 213 -15.56 -1.75 9.42
N ALA A 214 -16.46 -0.77 9.29
CA ALA A 214 -17.88 -0.95 9.52
C ALA A 214 -18.51 -1.97 8.55
N SER A 215 -18.06 -1.98 7.29
CA SER A 215 -18.59 -2.85 6.23
C SER A 215 -17.89 -4.22 6.17
N ARG A 216 -16.66 -4.31 6.67
CA ARG A 216 -15.78 -5.48 6.55
C ARG A 216 -16.39 -6.75 7.13
N ALA A 217 -17.00 -6.67 8.32
CA ALA A 217 -17.59 -7.83 8.98
C ALA A 217 -18.73 -8.43 8.13
N ALA A 218 -19.54 -7.57 7.49
CA ALA A 218 -20.60 -8.00 6.59
C ALA A 218 -20.05 -8.64 5.30
N TRP A 219 -18.97 -8.09 4.73
CA TRP A 219 -18.34 -8.66 3.53
C TRP A 219 -17.56 -9.94 3.80
N ALA A 220 -16.95 -10.07 4.98
CA ALA A 220 -16.25 -11.29 5.40
C ALA A 220 -17.22 -12.44 5.74
N ALA A 221 -18.47 -12.11 6.11
CA ALA A 221 -19.53 -13.09 6.38
C ALA A 221 -20.27 -13.55 5.11
N GLY A 222 -19.95 -13.00 3.94
CA GLY A 222 -20.53 -13.43 2.66
C GLY A 222 -19.99 -14.77 2.18
N ASP A 223 -20.69 -15.40 1.24
CA ASP A 223 -20.23 -16.64 0.61
C ASP A 223 -19.34 -16.38 -0.63
N GLY A 224 -18.31 -17.21 -0.80
CA GLY A 224 -17.48 -17.28 -2.01
C GLY A 224 -16.03 -16.80 -1.86
N ALA A 225 -15.25 -16.91 -2.95
CA ALA A 225 -13.82 -16.64 -2.97
C ALA A 225 -13.42 -15.19 -2.61
N LEU A 226 -14.37 -14.25 -2.68
CA LEU A 226 -14.15 -12.85 -2.32
C LEU A 226 -14.25 -12.61 -0.80
N ALA A 227 -14.96 -13.43 -0.04
CA ALA A 227 -15.05 -13.30 1.41
C ALA A 227 -13.68 -13.44 2.10
N GLY A 228 -12.84 -14.34 1.56
CA GLY A 228 -11.44 -14.50 1.99
C GLY A 228 -10.57 -13.25 1.79
N CYS A 229 -10.91 -12.37 0.85
CA CYS A 229 -10.21 -11.10 0.64
C CYS A 229 -10.50 -10.07 1.75
N PHE A 230 -11.61 -10.24 2.48
CA PHE A 230 -12.03 -9.34 3.56
C PHE A 230 -11.77 -9.93 4.96
N ALA A 231 -11.34 -11.18 5.04
CA ALA A 231 -10.99 -11.87 6.29
C ALA A 231 -9.94 -11.08 7.10
N ASP A 232 -9.91 -11.29 8.44
CA ASP A 232 -8.92 -10.61 9.25
C ASP A 232 -7.49 -10.99 8.83
N LEU A 233 -6.66 -9.99 8.57
CA LEU A 233 -5.25 -10.25 8.29
C LEU A 233 -4.67 -10.69 9.62
N ALA A 234 -4.28 -11.96 9.71
CA ALA A 234 -3.85 -12.60 10.95
C ALA A 234 -2.63 -11.91 11.61
N THR A 235 -1.91 -11.05 10.87
CA THR A 235 -0.71 -10.36 11.35
C THR A 235 -0.84 -8.84 11.34
N VAL A 236 -0.23 -8.21 12.35
CA VAL A 236 -0.08 -6.74 12.43
C VAL A 236 0.67 -6.21 11.21
N GLU A 237 1.61 -7.00 10.67
CA GLU A 237 2.41 -6.65 9.50
C GLU A 237 1.61 -6.68 8.20
N GLY A 238 0.69 -7.65 8.06
CA GLY A 238 -0.26 -7.69 6.97
C GLY A 238 -1.15 -6.46 6.99
N ARG A 239 -1.77 -6.17 8.15
CA ARG A 239 -2.58 -4.94 8.34
C ARG A 239 -1.78 -3.67 8.06
N ALA A 240 -0.54 -3.61 8.54
CA ALA A 240 0.31 -2.47 8.32
C ALA A 240 0.73 -2.30 6.85
N THR A 241 0.94 -3.40 6.13
CA THR A 241 1.23 -3.36 4.69
C THR A 241 0.05 -2.83 3.91
N ASP A 242 -1.15 -3.37 4.15
CA ASP A 242 -2.35 -2.95 3.44
C ASP A 242 -2.73 -1.51 3.75
N ALA A 243 -2.68 -1.11 5.03
CA ALA A 243 -2.95 0.26 5.44
C ALA A 243 -1.98 1.26 4.81
N VAL A 244 -0.68 0.95 4.79
CA VAL A 244 0.33 1.84 4.18
C VAL A 244 0.16 1.91 2.67
N ASN A 245 -0.15 0.80 2.00
CA ASN A 245 -0.41 0.80 0.56
C ASN A 245 -1.65 1.66 0.23
N ALA A 246 -2.76 1.46 0.95
CA ALA A 246 -3.98 2.25 0.78
C ALA A 246 -3.77 3.74 1.08
N PHE A 247 -2.94 4.08 2.07
CA PHE A 247 -2.53 5.47 2.31
C PHE A 247 -1.72 6.03 1.15
N VAL A 248 -0.77 5.26 0.58
CA VAL A 248 0.03 5.70 -0.58
C VAL A 248 -0.86 5.96 -1.79
N ASP A 249 -1.86 5.11 -2.03
CA ASP A 249 -2.84 5.34 -3.10
C ASP A 249 -3.64 6.62 -2.84
N ARG A 250 -4.08 6.86 -1.60
CA ARG A 250 -4.78 8.09 -1.25
C ARG A 250 -3.90 9.33 -1.39
N LEU A 251 -2.63 9.22 -1.05
CA LEU A 251 -1.69 10.31 -1.26
C LEU A 251 -1.47 10.58 -2.75
N ALA A 252 -1.50 9.54 -3.59
CA ALA A 252 -1.44 9.71 -5.04
C ALA A 252 -2.65 10.47 -5.60
N ASP A 253 -3.85 10.25 -5.06
CA ASP A 253 -5.04 11.06 -5.37
C ASP A 253 -4.83 12.53 -4.97
N GLU A 254 -4.39 12.79 -3.73
CA GLU A 254 -4.20 14.15 -3.21
C GLU A 254 -3.12 14.94 -3.97
N LEU A 255 -2.12 14.23 -4.51
CA LEU A 255 -1.10 14.81 -5.38
C LEU A 255 -1.54 14.98 -6.84
N GLY A 256 -2.77 14.57 -7.20
CA GLY A 256 -3.28 14.62 -8.57
C GLY A 256 -2.53 13.69 -9.53
N LEU A 257 -1.87 12.64 -9.00
CA LEU A 257 -1.05 11.72 -9.79
C LEU A 257 -1.85 10.60 -10.43
N LEU A 258 -3.04 10.34 -9.90
CA LEU A 258 -4.04 9.51 -10.55
C LEU A 258 -4.73 10.36 -11.62
N THR A 259 -4.15 10.37 -12.82
CA THR A 259 -4.80 10.95 -13.99
C THR A 259 -6.14 10.26 -14.18
N ALA A 260 -7.21 11.05 -14.25
CA ALA A 260 -8.55 10.60 -14.61
C ALA A 260 -8.52 9.97 -16.01
N GLY A 261 -8.19 8.68 -16.08
CA GLY A 261 -8.60 7.82 -17.17
C GLY A 261 -10.07 7.47 -16.96
N THR A 262 -10.96 8.46 -17.00
CA THR A 262 -12.40 8.21 -17.03
C THR A 262 -12.80 7.96 -18.49
N PRO A 263 -13.70 7.02 -18.75
CA PRO A 263 -15.00 7.41 -19.24
C PRO A 263 -15.87 7.68 -18.01
N ALA A 264 -16.35 8.91 -17.92
CA ALA A 264 -17.36 9.32 -16.98
C ALA A 264 -18.54 8.32 -17.00
N ALA A 265 -18.65 7.49 -15.96
CA ALA A 265 -19.82 6.64 -15.71
C ALA A 265 -20.02 6.28 -14.23
N ASP A 266 -18.95 6.15 -13.43
CA ASP A 266 -19.10 5.51 -12.10
C ASP A 266 -19.17 6.43 -10.88
N ALA A 267 -19.30 7.75 -11.06
CA ALA A 267 -19.56 8.67 -9.95
C ALA A 267 -21.04 8.73 -9.51
N ILE A 268 -21.97 8.09 -10.22
CA ILE A 268 -23.42 8.14 -9.91
C ILE A 268 -24.10 6.75 -9.85
N GLY A 269 -23.46 5.66 -10.30
CA GLY A 269 -24.11 4.34 -10.42
C GLY A 269 -24.02 3.38 -9.23
N SER A 270 -22.98 3.45 -8.40
CA SER A 270 -22.68 2.42 -7.39
C SER A 270 -23.45 2.56 -6.07
N ARG A 271 -24.20 3.65 -5.87
CA ARG A 271 -25.15 3.78 -4.74
C ARG A 271 -26.54 3.16 -4.99
N ARG A 272 -26.84 2.71 -6.22
CA ARG A 272 -28.17 2.15 -6.56
C ARG A 272 -28.19 0.64 -6.80
N ALA A 273 -27.06 0.01 -7.10
CA ALA A 273 -27.04 -1.42 -7.46
C ALA A 273 -27.18 -2.39 -6.27
N TYR A 274 -26.90 -1.97 -5.04
CA TYR A 274 -27.05 -2.82 -3.83
C TYR A 274 -28.43 -2.74 -3.16
N ARG A 275 -29.41 -2.08 -3.79
CA ARG A 275 -30.77 -1.94 -3.23
C ARG A 275 -31.85 -2.74 -3.97
N GLN A 276 -31.50 -3.55 -4.97
CA GLN A 276 -32.47 -4.28 -5.79
C GLN A 276 -32.20 -5.77 -5.97
N VAL A 277 -31.34 -6.38 -5.13
CA VAL A 277 -31.32 -7.83 -5.00
C VAL A 277 -31.59 -8.17 -3.54
N SER A 278 -32.88 -8.16 -3.20
CA SER A 278 -33.48 -8.75 -2.00
C SER A 278 -34.64 -9.62 -2.46
#